data_AF-A0A1N6TL76-F1
#
_entry.id   AF-A0A1N6TL76-F1
#
_cell.length_a   1.000
_cell.length_b   1.000
_cell.length_c   1.000
_cell.angle_alpha   90.00
_cell.angle_beta   90.00
_cell.angle_gamma   90.00
#
_symmetry.space_group_name_H-M   'P 1'
#
loop_
_entity.id
_entity.type
_entity.pdbx_description
1 polymer ?
#
loop_
_entity_poly.entity_id
_entity_poly.type
_entity_poly.pdbx_seq_one_letter_code
_entity_poly.pdbx_strand_id
1 'polypeptide(L)'
;MRGPVREVRLWDPLLRAFHWLLAFFVIAAWGLGQFGPAKMTLHFWCGYVVAGLLGFRLVWGFFGPAPARFSHFIRGPGAIAGYMRGMFLREPSYWPGHNPMGALSVIAMLAVLAAQVTTGLISDPDDYINVGPLASYVSGATRSKAVGWHNLGATLILILVLLHVAVILFYRFWKREDLVRPMITGRKQVREE
;
A
#
# COMPACT_ATOMS: atom_id res chain seq x y z
N MET A 1 -2.30 25.15 -25.39
CA MET A 1 -3.56 25.13 -24.61
C MET A 1 -3.66 23.77 -23.94
N ARG A 2 -4.05 23.68 -22.66
CA ARG A 2 -4.17 22.38 -21.97
C ARG A 2 -5.34 21.60 -22.60
N GLY A 3 -5.16 20.34 -22.97
CA GLY A 3 -6.19 19.50 -23.59
C GLY A 3 -7.45 19.30 -22.72
N PRO A 4 -8.57 18.83 -23.31
CA PRO A 4 -9.83 18.66 -22.60
C PRO A 4 -9.73 17.61 -21.48
N VAL A 5 -10.63 17.70 -20.49
CA VAL A 5 -10.73 16.72 -19.39
C VAL A 5 -11.90 15.79 -19.70
N ARG A 6 -11.66 14.47 -19.65
CA ARG A 6 -12.70 13.45 -19.83
C ARG A 6 -12.72 12.45 -18.68
N GLU A 7 -13.88 11.84 -18.45
CA GLU A 7 -13.99 10.72 -17.53
C GLU A 7 -13.61 9.41 -18.24
N VAL A 8 -12.68 8.65 -17.64
CA VAL A 8 -12.24 7.35 -18.17
C VAL A 8 -12.40 6.26 -17.12
N ARG A 9 -12.74 5.04 -17.56
CA ARG A 9 -12.64 3.84 -16.72
C ARG A 9 -11.17 3.46 -16.61
N LEU A 10 -10.64 3.58 -15.40
CA LEU A 10 -9.20 3.48 -15.17
C LEU A 10 -8.85 2.37 -14.19
N TRP A 11 -9.56 2.29 -13.07
CA TRP A 11 -9.24 1.31 -12.05
C TRP A 11 -10.05 0.03 -12.25
N ASP A 12 -9.35 -1.07 -12.50
CA ASP A 12 -9.98 -2.37 -12.64
C ASP A 12 -10.66 -2.80 -11.32
N PRO A 13 -11.75 -3.58 -11.38
CA PRO A 13 -12.47 -4.00 -10.18
C PRO A 13 -11.61 -4.81 -9.20
N LEU A 14 -10.70 -5.65 -9.70
CA LEU A 14 -9.88 -6.53 -8.88
C LEU A 14 -8.85 -5.72 -8.07
N LEU A 15 -8.22 -4.73 -8.67
CA LEU A 15 -7.29 -3.84 -7.96
C LEU A 15 -7.99 -3.00 -6.90
N ARG A 16 -9.23 -2.56 -7.15
CA ARG A 16 -10.05 -1.86 -6.15
C ARG A 16 -10.41 -2.76 -4.98
N ALA A 17 -10.86 -3.99 -5.26
CA ALA A 17 -11.15 -4.98 -4.22
C ALA A 17 -9.90 -5.28 -3.39
N PHE A 18 -8.76 -5.54 -4.04
CA PHE A 18 -7.46 -5.71 -3.38
C PHE A 18 -7.14 -4.54 -2.45
N HIS A 19 -7.26 -3.29 -2.92
CA HIS A 19 -6.92 -2.12 -2.12
C HIS A 19 -7.74 -2.05 -0.83
N TRP A 20 -9.07 -2.18 -0.93
CA TRP A 20 -9.95 -2.07 0.23
C TRP A 20 -9.82 -3.26 1.19
N LEU A 21 -9.62 -4.47 0.66
CA LEU A 21 -9.33 -5.64 1.49
C LEU A 21 -7.99 -5.48 2.21
N LEU A 22 -6.94 -5.04 1.50
CA LEU A 22 -5.63 -4.81 2.11
C LEU A 22 -5.73 -3.76 3.21
N ALA A 23 -6.39 -2.63 2.97
CA ALA A 23 -6.58 -1.58 3.97
C ALA A 23 -7.30 -2.14 5.22
N PHE A 24 -8.40 -2.87 5.02
CA PHE A 24 -9.14 -3.49 6.12
C PHE A 24 -8.27 -4.46 6.95
N PHE A 25 -7.61 -5.42 6.30
CA PHE A 25 -6.83 -6.43 7.01
C PHE A 25 -5.55 -5.89 7.64
N VAL A 26 -4.93 -4.86 7.05
CA VAL A 26 -3.79 -4.17 7.67
C VAL A 26 -4.21 -3.42 8.93
N ILE A 27 -5.33 -2.69 8.89
CA ILE A 27 -5.87 -1.98 10.06
C ILE A 27 -6.27 -2.97 11.16
N ALA A 28 -6.96 -4.06 10.79
CA ALA A 28 -7.34 -5.11 11.71
C ALA A 28 -6.12 -5.79 12.35
N ALA A 29 -5.13 -6.20 11.54
CA ALA A 29 -3.90 -6.82 12.04
C ALA A 29 -3.15 -5.88 12.99
N TRP A 30 -2.99 -4.61 12.62
CA TRP A 30 -2.31 -3.62 13.46
C TRP A 30 -3.02 -3.43 14.81
N GLY A 31 -4.35 -3.29 14.79
CA GLY A 31 -5.15 -3.16 16.02
C GLY A 31 -5.08 -4.41 16.90
N LEU A 32 -5.25 -5.60 16.30
CA LEU A 32 -5.16 -6.87 17.02
C LEU A 32 -3.79 -7.08 17.68
N GLY A 33 -2.71 -6.61 17.04
CA GLY A 33 -1.37 -6.66 17.61
C GLY A 33 -1.19 -5.82 18.87
N GLN A 34 -2.04 -4.81 19.12
CA GLN A 34 -1.97 -3.97 20.33
C GLN A 34 -2.67 -4.61 21.55
N PHE A 35 -3.58 -5.57 21.34
CA PHE A 35 -4.41 -6.15 22.43
C PHE A 35 -3.76 -7.38 23.11
N GLY A 36 -2.46 -7.59 22.89
CA GLY A 36 -1.69 -8.66 23.54
C GLY A 36 -1.94 -10.07 22.98
N PRO A 37 -1.34 -11.10 23.61
CA PRO A 37 -1.26 -12.46 23.05
C PRO A 37 -2.62 -13.16 22.90
N ALA A 38 -3.64 -12.78 23.68
CA ALA A 38 -4.96 -13.44 23.69
C ALA A 38 -5.74 -13.30 22.36
N LYS A 39 -5.35 -12.37 21.48
CA LYS A 39 -6.01 -12.14 20.17
C LYS A 39 -5.09 -12.44 18.98
N MET A 40 -3.95 -13.09 19.22
CA MET A 40 -2.92 -13.29 18.20
C MET A 40 -3.35 -14.24 17.08
N THR A 41 -4.25 -15.18 17.34
CA THR A 41 -4.81 -16.06 16.30
C THR A 41 -5.45 -15.25 15.17
N LEU A 42 -6.26 -14.24 15.50
CA LEU A 42 -6.87 -13.38 14.48
C LEU A 42 -5.83 -12.49 13.80
N HIS A 43 -4.81 -12.03 14.53
CA HIS A 43 -3.68 -11.30 13.95
C HIS A 43 -2.97 -12.14 12.87
N PHE A 44 -2.69 -13.42 13.15
CA PHE A 44 -2.09 -14.34 12.19
C PHE A 44 -2.97 -14.56 10.95
N TRP A 45 -4.26 -14.79 11.13
CA TRP A 45 -5.18 -14.90 10.00
C TRP A 45 -5.20 -13.65 9.13
N CYS A 46 -5.23 -12.45 9.74
CA CYS A 46 -5.12 -11.20 9.00
C CYS A 46 -3.77 -11.12 8.26
N GLY A 47 -2.67 -11.52 8.92
CA GLY A 47 -1.33 -11.60 8.32
C GLY A 47 -1.28 -12.52 7.09
N TYR A 48 -1.89 -13.69 7.15
CA TYR A 48 -1.95 -14.63 6.01
C TYR A 48 -2.79 -14.08 4.86
N VAL A 49 -3.90 -13.41 5.15
CA VAL A 49 -4.70 -12.74 4.12
C VAL A 49 -3.90 -11.60 3.47
N VAL A 50 -3.20 -10.78 4.27
CA VAL A 50 -2.31 -9.74 3.74
C VAL A 50 -1.21 -10.35 2.87
N ALA A 51 -0.59 -11.45 3.30
CA ALA A 51 0.41 -12.16 2.51
C ALA A 51 -0.14 -12.62 1.14
N GLY A 52 -1.33 -13.22 1.13
CA GLY A 52 -2.02 -13.62 -0.10
C GLY A 52 -2.37 -12.44 -1.01
N LEU A 53 -2.87 -11.34 -0.44
CA LEU A 53 -3.17 -10.10 -1.17
C LEU A 53 -1.91 -9.48 -1.78
N LEU A 54 -0.79 -9.46 -1.04
CA LEU A 54 0.49 -9.00 -1.58
C LEU A 54 0.98 -9.89 -2.73
N GLY A 55 0.88 -11.21 -2.59
CA GLY A 55 1.16 -12.16 -3.66
C GLY A 55 0.33 -11.87 -4.92
N PHE A 56 -0.99 -11.74 -4.75
CA PHE A 56 -1.89 -11.31 -5.82
C PHE A 56 -1.42 -10.00 -6.46
N ARG A 57 -1.12 -8.98 -5.65
CA ARG A 57 -0.73 -7.66 -6.16
C ARG A 57 0.56 -7.69 -6.94
N LEU A 58 1.54 -8.48 -6.52
CA LEU A 58 2.79 -8.64 -7.26
C LEU A 58 2.51 -9.26 -8.63
N VAL A 59 1.78 -10.38 -8.69
CA VAL A 59 1.38 -11.03 -9.95
C VAL A 59 0.57 -10.07 -10.83
N TRP A 60 -0.47 -9.44 -10.28
CA TRP A 60 -1.33 -8.50 -11.00
C TRP A 60 -0.57 -7.25 -11.48
N GLY A 61 0.52 -6.88 -10.80
CA GLY A 61 1.41 -5.80 -11.19
C GLY A 61 2.28 -6.10 -12.40
N PHE A 62 2.40 -7.35 -12.82
CA PHE A 62 3.09 -7.74 -14.06
C PHE A 62 2.10 -8.08 -15.17
N PHE A 63 1.03 -8.80 -14.84
CA PHE A 63 0.11 -9.38 -15.85
C PHE A 63 -1.24 -8.64 -15.98
N GLY A 64 -1.56 -7.73 -15.06
CA GLY A 64 -2.85 -7.05 -15.03
C GLY A 64 -3.03 -6.00 -16.14
N PRO A 65 -4.19 -5.31 -16.14
CA PRO A 65 -4.46 -4.20 -17.03
C PRO A 65 -3.39 -3.10 -16.96
N ALA A 66 -3.28 -2.26 -17.99
CA ALA A 66 -2.25 -1.22 -18.06
C ALA A 66 -2.16 -0.35 -16.78
N PRO A 67 -3.26 0.13 -16.18
CA PRO A 67 -3.18 0.94 -14.95
C PRO A 67 -2.69 0.19 -13.70
N ALA A 68 -2.78 -1.15 -13.69
CA ALA A 68 -2.30 -1.99 -12.59
C ALA A 68 -0.80 -2.32 -12.71
N ARG A 69 -0.25 -2.31 -13.93
CA ARG A 69 1.12 -2.75 -14.21
C ARG A 69 2.17 -1.78 -13.68
N PHE A 70 3.20 -2.30 -13.01
CA PHE A 70 4.31 -1.50 -12.46
C PHE A 70 5.01 -0.67 -13.53
N SER A 71 5.24 -1.24 -14.71
CA SER A 71 5.88 -0.55 -15.84
C SER A 71 5.08 0.63 -16.39
N HIS A 72 3.77 0.69 -16.16
CA HIS A 72 2.92 1.75 -16.67
C HIS A 72 2.92 2.99 -15.77
N PHE A 73 3.04 2.81 -14.46
CA PHE A 73 2.93 3.91 -13.50
C PHE A 73 4.24 4.31 -12.83
N ILE A 74 5.26 3.43 -12.80
CA ILE A 74 6.59 3.81 -12.30
C ILE A 74 7.23 4.76 -13.31
N ARG A 75 7.69 5.92 -12.84
CA ARG A 75 8.31 6.96 -13.66
C ARG A 75 9.74 7.22 -13.20
N GLY A 76 10.59 7.64 -14.13
CA GLY A 76 11.99 7.99 -13.84
C GLY A 76 12.15 9.28 -13.01
N PRO A 77 13.36 9.53 -12.49
CA PRO A 77 13.65 10.65 -11.59
C PRO A 77 13.31 12.03 -12.18
N GLY A 78 13.49 12.22 -13.49
CA GLY A 78 13.14 13.48 -14.17
C GLY A 78 11.64 13.79 -14.12
N ALA A 79 10.77 12.78 -14.30
CA ALA A 79 9.32 12.95 -14.21
C ALA A 79 8.86 13.20 -12.78
N ILE A 80 9.50 12.56 -11.80
CA ILE A 80 9.26 12.80 -10.37
C ILE A 80 9.60 14.25 -10.01
N ALA A 81 10.82 14.70 -10.36
CA ALA A 81 11.26 16.07 -10.11
C ALA A 81 10.38 17.10 -10.84
N GLY A 82 9.99 16.83 -12.09
CA GLY A 82 9.07 17.67 -12.84
C GLY A 82 7.70 17.80 -12.17
N TYR A 83 7.13 16.70 -11.71
CA TYR A 83 5.85 16.71 -10.98
C TYR A 83 5.95 17.46 -9.65
N MET A 84 7.04 17.28 -8.91
CA MET A 84 7.27 17.95 -7.64
C MET A 84 7.26 19.48 -7.76
N ARG A 85 7.83 20.05 -8.83
CA ARG A 85 7.86 21.51 -9.06
C ARG A 85 6.46 22.13 -9.12
N GLY A 86 5.48 21.41 -9.65
CA GLY A 86 4.09 21.86 -9.76
C GLY A 86 3.15 21.28 -8.69
N MET A 87 3.66 20.50 -7.73
CA MET A 87 2.81 19.73 -6.82
C MET A 87 1.93 20.62 -5.94
N PHE A 88 2.46 21.76 -5.51
CA PHE A 88 1.76 22.69 -4.61
C PHE A 88 0.88 23.71 -5.35
N LEU A 89 0.83 23.68 -6.68
CA LEU A 89 -0.12 24.50 -7.43
C LEU A 89 -1.56 24.10 -7.05
N ARG A 90 -2.44 25.08 -6.83
CA ARG A 90 -3.85 24.87 -6.45
C ARG A 90 -4.72 24.48 -7.65
N GLU A 91 -4.33 23.42 -8.33
CA GLU A 91 -5.04 22.87 -9.49
C GLU A 91 -5.01 21.34 -9.50
N PRO A 92 -6.07 20.67 -10.00
CA PRO A 92 -6.09 19.22 -10.10
C PRO A 92 -4.99 18.72 -11.05
N SER A 93 -4.36 17.61 -10.70
CA SER A 93 -3.32 16.99 -11.51
C SER A 93 -3.88 16.38 -12.80
N TYR A 94 -5.09 15.82 -12.74
CA TYR A 94 -5.72 15.04 -13.81
C TYR A 94 -4.82 13.94 -14.38
N TRP A 95 -3.86 13.46 -13.57
CA TRP A 95 -2.85 12.53 -14.02
C TRP A 95 -3.47 11.16 -14.36
N PRO A 96 -3.10 10.51 -15.48
CA PRO A 96 -3.58 9.17 -15.79
C PRO A 96 -2.98 8.15 -14.79
N GLY A 97 -3.81 7.64 -13.90
CA GLY A 97 -3.43 6.61 -12.90
C GLY A 97 -2.78 7.20 -11.67
N HIS A 98 -1.73 6.52 -11.18
CA HIS A 98 -0.87 7.03 -10.13
C HIS A 98 0.02 8.13 -10.70
N ASN A 99 -0.05 9.33 -10.11
CA ASN A 99 0.96 10.34 -10.34
C ASN A 99 2.33 9.88 -9.80
N PRO A 100 3.45 10.52 -10.17
CA PRO A 100 4.78 10.07 -9.77
C PRO A 100 4.97 9.90 -8.25
N MET A 101 4.34 10.75 -7.43
CA MET A 101 4.38 10.59 -5.97
C MET A 101 3.51 9.43 -5.49
N GLY A 102 2.34 9.23 -6.08
CA GLY A 102 1.48 8.09 -5.83
C GLY A 102 2.18 6.78 -6.18
N ALA A 103 2.96 6.74 -7.27
CA ALA A 103 3.77 5.59 -7.65
C ALA A 103 4.81 5.25 -6.57
N LEU A 104 5.55 6.26 -6.07
CA LEU A 104 6.52 6.06 -4.97
C LEU A 104 5.83 5.56 -3.69
N SER A 105 4.67 6.11 -3.35
CA SER A 105 3.88 5.66 -2.19
C SER A 105 3.49 4.19 -2.29
N VAL A 106 3.04 3.73 -3.46
CA VAL A 106 2.72 2.31 -3.71
C VAL A 106 3.95 1.42 -3.50
N ILE A 107 5.11 1.80 -4.05
CA ILE A 107 6.34 1.01 -3.92
C ILE A 107 6.79 0.94 -2.46
N ALA A 108 6.80 2.07 -1.74
CA ALA A 108 7.16 2.12 -0.34
C ALA A 108 6.21 1.25 0.51
N MET A 109 4.90 1.36 0.30
CA MET A 109 3.91 0.58 1.05
C MET A 109 4.08 -0.92 0.80
N LEU A 110 4.26 -1.34 -0.46
CA LEU A 110 4.46 -2.75 -0.81
C LEU A 110 5.75 -3.32 -0.22
N ALA A 111 6.85 -2.55 -0.27
CA ALA A 111 8.12 -2.99 0.29
C ALA A 111 8.04 -3.19 1.81
N VAL A 112 7.47 -2.22 2.53
CA VAL A 112 7.34 -2.30 3.99
C VAL A 112 6.36 -3.40 4.40
N LEU A 113 5.22 -3.54 3.70
CA LEU A 113 4.27 -4.62 3.99
C LEU A 113 4.85 -6.01 3.70
N ALA A 114 5.62 -6.17 2.62
CA ALA A 114 6.31 -7.43 2.33
C ALA A 114 7.32 -7.77 3.44
N ALA A 115 8.09 -6.78 3.89
CA ALA A 115 8.99 -6.95 5.03
C ALA A 115 8.23 -7.31 6.31
N GLN A 116 7.11 -6.64 6.60
CA GLN A 116 6.27 -6.90 7.78
C GLN A 116 5.72 -8.32 7.81
N VAL A 117 5.17 -8.78 6.68
CA VAL A 117 4.68 -10.17 6.56
C VAL A 117 5.84 -11.13 6.76
N THR A 118 6.98 -10.89 6.11
CA THR A 118 8.15 -11.77 6.22
C THR A 118 8.65 -11.87 7.66
N THR A 119 8.80 -10.75 8.37
CA THR A 119 9.23 -10.73 9.77
C THR A 119 8.24 -11.43 10.69
N GLY A 120 6.94 -11.28 10.45
CA GLY A 120 5.90 -11.98 11.23
C GLY A 120 5.87 -13.48 10.97
N LEU A 121 6.16 -13.93 9.74
CA LEU A 121 6.22 -15.35 9.43
C LEU A 121 7.40 -16.06 10.10
N ILE A 122 8.52 -15.36 10.32
CA ILE A 122 9.75 -15.93 10.89
C ILE A 122 9.97 -15.56 12.37
N SER A 123 9.09 -14.77 12.98
CA SER A 123 9.26 -14.32 14.37
C SER A 123 8.93 -15.40 15.38
N ASP A 124 9.71 -15.44 16.46
CA ASP A 124 9.45 -16.27 17.63
C ASP A 124 9.63 -15.40 18.89
N PRO A 125 8.53 -15.06 19.60
CA PRO A 125 8.58 -14.26 20.82
C PRO A 125 8.95 -15.08 22.08
N ASP A 126 9.31 -16.36 21.94
CA ASP A 126 9.66 -17.28 23.03
C ASP A 126 8.52 -17.48 24.06
N ASP A 127 7.26 -17.28 23.65
CA ASP A 127 6.05 -17.50 24.47
C ASP A 127 5.35 -18.84 24.20
N TYR A 128 5.96 -19.69 23.37
CA TYR A 128 5.49 -21.02 22.92
C TYR A 128 4.17 -21.07 22.15
N ILE A 129 3.40 -19.98 22.10
CA ILE A 129 2.04 -19.96 21.55
C ILE A 129 1.98 -19.15 20.25
N ASN A 130 2.74 -18.07 20.17
CA ASN A 130 2.66 -17.08 19.11
C ASN A 130 3.86 -17.14 18.17
N VAL A 131 4.22 -18.35 17.75
CA VAL A 131 5.37 -18.62 16.89
C VAL A 131 4.97 -18.52 15.42
N GLY A 132 5.75 -17.79 14.63
CA GLY A 132 5.57 -17.69 13.19
C GLY A 132 5.80 -19.05 12.50
N PRO A 133 5.02 -19.39 11.46
CA PRO A 133 5.07 -20.71 10.82
C PRO A 133 6.40 -21.04 10.15
N LEU A 134 7.23 -20.01 9.87
CA LEU A 134 8.54 -20.15 9.26
C LEU A 134 9.70 -19.96 10.25
N ALA A 135 9.43 -19.75 11.54
CA ALA A 135 10.46 -19.45 12.54
C ALA A 135 11.48 -20.59 12.72
N SER A 136 11.09 -21.84 12.49
CA SER A 136 11.97 -23.02 12.57
C SER A 136 12.96 -23.15 11.41
N TYR A 137 12.74 -22.44 10.30
CA TYR A 137 13.62 -22.49 9.12
C TYR A 137 14.73 -21.43 9.15
N VAL A 138 14.80 -20.62 10.21
CA VAL A 138 15.81 -19.58 10.39
C VAL A 138 16.57 -19.78 11.70
N SER A 139 17.72 -19.12 11.84
CA SER A 139 18.51 -19.21 13.08
C SER A 139 17.73 -18.63 14.29
N GLY A 140 18.02 -19.13 15.49
CA GLY A 140 17.46 -18.60 16.75
C GLY A 140 17.67 -17.09 16.90
N ALA A 141 18.84 -16.59 16.52
CA ALA A 141 19.14 -15.16 16.53
C ALA A 141 18.29 -14.36 15.53
N THR A 142 17.98 -14.93 14.36
CA THR A 142 17.13 -14.30 13.35
C THR A 142 15.68 -14.21 13.80
N ARG A 143 15.09 -15.32 14.27
CA ARG A 143 13.68 -15.33 14.71
C ARG A 143 13.42 -14.42 15.91
N SER A 144 14.37 -14.32 16.84
CA SER A 144 14.28 -13.41 17.99
C SER A 144 14.36 -11.94 17.55
N LYS A 145 15.29 -11.59 16.65
CA LYS A 145 15.38 -10.22 16.08
C LYS A 145 14.15 -9.85 15.24
N ALA A 146 13.54 -10.81 14.57
CA ALA A 146 12.37 -10.58 13.73
C ALA A 146 11.18 -10.02 14.52
N VAL A 147 11.05 -10.33 15.81
CA VAL A 147 10.03 -9.73 16.70
C VAL A 147 10.21 -8.21 16.77
N GLY A 148 11.44 -7.74 17.00
CA GLY A 148 11.77 -6.32 17.03
C GLY A 148 11.54 -5.64 15.68
N TRP A 149 11.94 -6.29 14.58
CA TRP A 149 11.71 -5.78 13.23
C TRP A 149 10.22 -5.73 12.86
N HIS A 150 9.42 -6.69 13.32
CA HIS A 150 7.98 -6.69 13.11
C HIS A 150 7.29 -5.53 13.85
N ASN A 151 7.71 -5.25 15.09
CA ASN A 151 7.21 -4.10 15.84
C ASN A 151 7.62 -2.76 15.20
N LEU A 152 8.87 -2.64 14.74
CA LEU A 152 9.34 -1.47 13.99
C LEU A 152 8.54 -1.29 12.69
N GLY A 153 8.36 -2.36 11.91
CA GLY A 153 7.62 -2.32 10.66
C GLY A 153 6.15 -1.95 10.87
N ALA A 154 5.50 -2.39 11.95
CA ALA A 154 4.16 -1.95 12.31
C ALA A 154 4.08 -0.43 12.53
N THR A 155 5.11 0.17 13.12
CA THR A 155 5.21 1.63 13.32
C THR A 155 5.43 2.35 11.99
N LEU A 156 6.31 1.83 11.12
CA LEU A 156 6.54 2.39 9.78
C LEU A 156 5.28 2.33 8.91
N ILE A 157 4.52 1.23 8.97
CA ILE A 157 3.24 1.10 8.26
C ILE A 157 2.26 2.16 8.74
N LEU A 158 2.12 2.36 10.05
CA LEU A 158 1.23 3.39 10.59
C LEU A 158 1.60 4.78 10.04
N ILE A 159 2.89 5.14 10.08
CA ILE A 159 3.39 6.42 9.54
C ILE A 159 3.05 6.54 8.05
N LEU A 160 3.30 5.49 7.25
CA LEU A 160 3.02 5.49 5.82
C LEU A 160 1.53 5.60 5.51
N VAL A 161 0.67 4.93 6.27
CA VAL A 161 -0.79 5.03 6.13
C VAL A 161 -1.28 6.43 6.49
N LEU A 162 -0.81 7.00 7.60
CA LEU A 162 -1.16 8.37 7.99
C LEU A 162 -0.70 9.38 6.93
N LEU A 163 0.52 9.24 6.41
CA LEU A 163 1.03 10.07 5.32
C LEU A 163 0.18 9.90 4.04
N HIS A 164 -0.18 8.67 3.69
CA HIS A 164 -1.02 8.37 2.54
C HIS A 164 -2.39 9.06 2.65
N VAL A 165 -3.05 8.97 3.81
CA VAL A 165 -4.32 9.65 4.08
C VAL A 165 -4.13 11.18 4.05
N ALA A 166 -3.08 11.70 4.65
CA ALA A 166 -2.78 13.14 4.62
C ALA A 166 -2.61 13.66 3.18
N VAL A 167 -1.95 12.89 2.31
CA VAL A 167 -1.84 13.22 0.88
C VAL A 167 -3.20 13.17 0.20
N ILE A 168 -4.05 12.18 0.48
CA ILE A 168 -5.42 12.15 -0.07
C ILE A 168 -6.19 13.42 0.33
N LEU A 169 -6.10 13.84 1.59
CA LEU A 169 -6.75 15.07 2.07
C LEU A 169 -6.14 16.31 1.41
N PHE A 170 -4.83 16.36 1.22
CA PHE A 170 -4.17 17.42 0.45
C PHE A 170 -4.72 17.51 -0.99
N TYR A 171 -4.84 16.40 -1.71
CA TYR A 171 -5.43 16.41 -3.05
C TYR A 171 -6.89 16.84 -3.03
N ARG A 172 -7.67 16.37 -2.04
CA ARG A 172 -9.08 16.73 -1.89
C ARG A 172 -9.29 18.22 -1.65
N PHE A 173 -8.56 18.81 -0.71
CA PHE A 173 -8.81 20.18 -0.25
C PHE A 173 -7.94 21.23 -0.97
N TRP A 174 -6.65 20.95 -1.18
CA TRP A 174 -5.72 21.90 -1.79
C TRP A 174 -5.76 21.84 -3.32
N LYS A 175 -5.68 20.63 -3.89
CA LYS A 175 -5.71 20.46 -5.35
C LYS A 175 -7.13 20.40 -5.92
N ARG A 176 -8.15 20.28 -5.06
CA ARG A 176 -9.57 20.07 -5.45
C ARG A 176 -9.75 18.86 -6.37
N GLU A 177 -9.00 17.79 -6.13
CA GLU A 177 -9.03 16.54 -6.89
C GLU A 177 -9.53 15.40 -6.00
N ASP A 178 -10.59 14.70 -6.43
CA ASP A 178 -11.12 13.55 -5.71
C ASP A 178 -10.38 12.26 -6.09
N LEU A 179 -9.58 11.75 -5.15
CA LEU A 179 -8.85 10.49 -5.32
C LEU A 179 -9.60 9.27 -4.76
N VAL A 180 -10.60 9.46 -3.91
CA VAL A 180 -11.31 8.36 -3.23
C VAL A 180 -12.41 7.81 -4.12
N ARG A 181 -13.23 8.69 -4.73
CA ARG A 181 -14.34 8.25 -5.58
C ARG A 181 -13.89 7.35 -6.74
N PRO A 182 -12.77 7.60 -7.44
CA PRO A 182 -12.24 6.67 -8.44
C PRO A 182 -11.93 5.27 -7.90
N MET A 183 -11.51 5.15 -6.64
CA MET A 183 -11.26 3.85 -5.99
C MET A 183 -12.55 3.10 -5.64
N ILE A 184 -13.71 3.75 -5.69
CA ILE A 184 -15.03 3.14 -5.47
C ILE A 184 -15.75 2.88 -6.78
N THR A 185 -15.67 3.80 -7.75
CA THR A 185 -16.43 3.70 -9.02
C THR A 185 -15.61 3.12 -10.18
N GLY A 186 -14.28 3.14 -10.07
CA GLY A 186 -13.36 2.80 -11.15
C GLY A 186 -13.14 3.91 -12.18
N ARG A 187 -13.82 5.06 -12.04
CA ARG A 187 -13.80 6.15 -13.02
C ARG A 187 -13.04 7.36 -12.51
N LYS A 188 -12.15 7.93 -13.34
CA LYS A 188 -11.31 9.09 -13.01
C LYS A 188 -11.40 10.13 -14.11
N GLN A 189 -11.34 11.42 -13.73
CA GLN A 189 -11.12 12.51 -14.67
C GLN A 189 -9.65 12.59 -15.05
N VAL A 190 -9.35 12.53 -16.35
CA VAL A 190 -8.01 12.56 -16.90
C VAL A 190 -7.94 13.64 -17.98
N ARG A 191 -6.81 14.35 -18.03
CA ARG A 191 -6.53 15.34 -19.07
C ARG A 191 -5.93 14.64 -20.28
N GLU A 192 -6.48 14.89 -21.45
CA GLU A 192 -5.87 14.46 -22.71
C GLU A 192 -4.60 15.30 -22.96
N GLU A 193 -3.51 14.62 -23.33
CA GLU A 193 -2.29 15.27 -23.82
C GLU A 193 -2.51 15.86 -25.21
#